data_AF-A0A9J6FMW5-F1
#
_entry.id   AF-A0A9J6FMW5-F1
#
_cell.length_a   1.000
_cell.length_b   1.000
_cell.length_c   1.000
_cell.angle_alpha   90.00
_cell.angle_beta   90.00
_cell.angle_gamma   90.00
#
_symmetry.space_group_name_H-M   'P 1'
#
loop_
_entity.id
_entity.type
_entity.pdbx_description
1 polymer ?
#
loop_
_entity_poly.entity_id
_entity_poly.type
_entity_poly.pdbx_seq_one_letter_code
_entity_poly.pdbx_strand_id
1 'polypeptide(L)'
;MPDTESTRKLREEFAKACFETLLQFSFLGGIMLPEGGVVNRLAVTSLLHRFQEVICHYVEDEQLSGKCPLPRHRMAEISFVLKAVATLTASLKKAPPDNVEWSVWEQLIALYPHLVSCTTSTSAQVCRSLREALHEYADLLAPPRSPPPQRNGGRPAAT
;
A
#
# COMPACT_ATOMS: atom_id res chain seq x y z
N MET A 1 -21.50 17.35 22.14
CA MET A 1 -21.96 15.97 21.93
C MET A 1 -20.76 15.07 21.69
N PRO A 2 -20.24 14.40 22.73
CA PRO A 2 -19.05 13.55 22.65
C PRO A 2 -19.31 12.11 22.14
N ASP A 3 -20.55 11.63 22.11
CA ASP A 3 -20.87 10.22 21.77
C ASP A 3 -20.71 9.86 20.28
N THR A 4 -20.81 10.84 19.38
CA THR A 4 -20.68 10.60 17.94
C THR A 4 -19.23 10.35 17.52
N GLU A 5 -18.27 10.96 18.23
CA GLU A 5 -16.85 10.81 17.93
C GLU A 5 -16.28 9.50 18.49
N SER A 6 -16.72 9.08 19.69
CA SER A 6 -16.37 7.76 20.22
C SER A 6 -16.89 6.63 19.32
N THR A 7 -18.13 6.75 18.83
CA THR A 7 -18.74 5.79 17.90
C THR A 7 -17.97 5.71 16.59
N ARG A 8 -17.51 6.85 16.05
CA ARG A 8 -16.68 6.89 14.83
C ARG A 8 -15.35 6.18 15.03
N LYS A 9 -14.66 6.46 16.13
CA LYS A 9 -13.39 5.83 16.46
C LYS A 9 -13.51 4.31 16.59
N LEU A 10 -14.55 3.83 17.26
CA LEU A 10 -14.83 2.39 17.36
C LEU A 10 -15.07 1.73 15.99
N ARG A 11 -15.78 2.41 15.08
CA ARG A 11 -15.99 1.91 13.71
C ARG A 11 -14.68 1.83 12.93
N GLU A 12 -13.80 2.82 13.08
CA GLU A 12 -12.48 2.82 12.44
C GLU A 12 -11.59 1.70 12.99
N GLU A 13 -11.56 1.50 14.31
CA GLU A 13 -10.80 0.42 14.95
C GLU A 13 -11.32 -0.96 14.55
N PHE A 14 -12.65 -1.13 14.50
CA PHE A 14 -13.28 -2.36 14.04
C PHE A 14 -12.96 -2.64 12.57
N ALA A 15 -13.11 -1.64 11.69
CA ALA A 15 -12.77 -1.80 10.27
C ALA A 15 -11.30 -2.16 10.05
N LYS A 16 -10.40 -1.55 10.84
CA LYS A 16 -8.97 -1.88 10.84
C LYS A 16 -8.74 -3.33 11.27
N ALA A 17 -9.32 -3.77 12.38
CA ALA A 17 -9.19 -5.13 12.87
C ALA A 17 -9.76 -6.17 11.87
N CYS A 18 -10.89 -5.87 11.24
CA CYS A 18 -11.46 -6.70 10.18
C CYS A 18 -10.50 -6.80 8.98
N PHE A 19 -9.94 -5.68 8.54
CA PHE A 19 -8.99 -5.66 7.42
C PHE A 19 -7.72 -6.44 7.75
N GLU A 20 -7.13 -6.25 8.93
CA GLU A 20 -5.95 -6.99 9.37
C GLU A 20 -6.25 -8.50 9.48
N THR A 21 -7.42 -8.88 9.98
CA THR A 21 -7.83 -10.29 10.07
C THR A 21 -7.97 -10.89 8.67
N LEU A 22 -8.60 -10.17 7.72
CA LEU A 22 -8.67 -10.60 6.33
C LEU A 22 -7.27 -10.86 5.78
N LEU A 23 -6.34 -9.91 5.93
CA LEU A 23 -4.95 -10.05 5.46
C LEU A 23 -4.21 -11.21 6.14
N GLN A 24 -4.45 -11.46 7.42
CA GLN A 24 -3.86 -12.61 8.11
C GLN A 24 -4.34 -13.93 7.51
N PHE A 25 -5.64 -14.10 7.27
CA PHE A 25 -6.16 -15.28 6.56
C PHE A 25 -5.69 -15.35 5.10
N SER A 26 -5.46 -14.19 4.49
CA SER A 26 -4.96 -14.10 3.13
C SER A 26 -3.52 -14.61 2.98
N PHE A 27 -2.62 -14.25 3.90
CA PHE A 27 -1.18 -14.38 3.66
C PHE A 27 -0.40 -15.14 4.72
N LEU A 28 -0.89 -15.18 5.96
CA LEU A 28 -0.15 -15.62 7.15
C LEU A 28 -0.75 -16.86 7.83
N GLY A 29 -2.05 -17.14 7.64
CA GLY A 29 -2.80 -18.21 8.28
C GLY A 29 -3.04 -19.42 7.38
N GLY A 30 -2.35 -20.52 7.69
CA GLY A 30 -2.43 -21.79 6.95
C GLY A 30 -3.75 -22.53 7.10
N ILE A 31 -4.73 -22.20 6.27
CA ILE A 31 -5.75 -23.16 5.87
C ILE A 31 -5.41 -23.55 4.43
N MET A 32 -4.81 -24.72 4.25
CA MET A 32 -4.64 -25.37 2.94
C MET A 32 -6.00 -25.80 2.38
N LEU A 33 -6.87 -24.84 2.08
CA LEU A 33 -8.00 -25.06 1.20
C LEU A 33 -7.50 -24.80 -0.22
N PRO A 34 -7.45 -25.80 -1.11
CA PRO A 34 -7.00 -25.62 -2.50
C PRO A 34 -7.80 -24.53 -3.24
N GLU A 35 -9.05 -24.27 -2.82
CA GLU A 35 -9.94 -23.23 -3.34
C GLU A 35 -9.72 -21.85 -2.68
N GLY A 36 -9.14 -21.80 -1.48
CA GLY A 36 -9.00 -20.56 -0.69
C GLY A 36 -7.93 -19.60 -1.23
N GLY A 37 -6.89 -20.14 -1.86
CA GLY A 37 -5.80 -19.33 -2.45
C GLY A 37 -6.27 -18.47 -3.63
N VAL A 38 -7.14 -19.00 -4.49
CA VAL A 38 -7.66 -18.27 -5.68
C VAL A 38 -8.65 -17.18 -5.27
N VAL A 39 -9.58 -17.47 -4.36
CA VAL A 39 -10.54 -16.49 -3.85
C VAL A 39 -9.82 -15.34 -3.14
N ASN A 40 -8.80 -15.68 -2.35
CA ASN A 40 -7.99 -14.70 -1.66
C ASN A 40 -7.18 -13.83 -2.64
N ARG A 41 -6.58 -14.43 -3.67
CA ARG A 41 -5.88 -13.70 -4.74
C ARG A 41 -6.79 -12.69 -5.44
N LEU A 42 -8.01 -13.10 -5.78
CA LEU A 42 -9.00 -12.23 -6.42
C LEU A 42 -9.44 -11.10 -5.48
N ALA A 43 -9.58 -11.36 -4.18
CA ALA A 43 -9.93 -10.35 -3.18
C ALA A 43 -8.83 -9.28 -3.06
N VAL A 44 -7.56 -9.68 -2.95
CA VAL A 44 -6.43 -8.75 -2.84
C VAL A 44 -6.26 -7.94 -4.12
N THR A 45 -6.37 -8.58 -5.28
CA THR A 45 -6.32 -7.91 -6.60
C THR A 45 -7.44 -6.87 -6.72
N SER A 46 -8.67 -7.23 -6.30
CA SER A 46 -9.81 -6.31 -6.32
C SER A 46 -9.62 -5.15 -5.35
N LEU A 47 -9.03 -5.39 -4.17
CA LEU A 47 -8.68 -4.34 -3.22
C LEU A 47 -7.65 -3.37 -3.80
N LEU A 48 -6.56 -3.89 -4.39
CA LEU A 48 -5.52 -3.08 -5.02
C LEU A 48 -6.10 -2.22 -6.15
N HIS A 49 -6.93 -2.82 -7.01
CA HIS A 49 -7.62 -2.09 -8.06
C HIS A 49 -8.50 -0.96 -7.50
N ARG A 50 -9.27 -1.25 -6.44
CA ARG A 50 -10.11 -0.25 -5.79
C ARG A 50 -9.29 0.86 -5.14
N PHE A 51 -8.14 0.53 -4.54
CA PHE A 51 -7.23 1.53 -3.98
C PHE A 51 -6.67 2.44 -5.07
N GLN A 52 -6.24 1.85 -6.19
CA GLN A 52 -5.76 2.61 -7.35
C GLN A 52 -6.82 3.59 -7.86
N GLU A 53 -8.05 3.12 -8.07
CA GLU A 53 -9.17 3.93 -8.56
C GLU A 53 -9.41 5.15 -7.66
N VAL A 54 -9.48 4.94 -6.33
CA VAL A 54 -9.71 6.03 -5.37
C VAL A 54 -8.54 7.03 -5.36
N ILE A 55 -7.30 6.54 -5.43
CA ILE A 55 -6.11 7.40 -5.46
C ILE A 55 -6.08 8.24 -6.73
N CYS A 56 -6.30 7.63 -7.90
CA CYS A 56 -6.34 8.33 -9.18
C CYS A 56 -7.45 9.38 -9.21
N HIS A 57 -8.68 9.01 -8.84
CA HIS A 57 -9.79 9.94 -8.78
C HIS A 57 -9.52 11.10 -7.82
N TYR A 58 -8.89 10.85 -6.66
CA TYR A 58 -8.52 11.93 -5.75
C TYR A 58 -7.52 12.91 -6.37
N VAL A 59 -6.50 12.40 -7.06
CA VAL A 59 -5.48 13.24 -7.72
C VAL A 59 -6.11 14.08 -8.83
N GLU A 60 -6.99 13.49 -9.64
CA GLU A 60 -7.74 14.20 -10.68
C GLU A 60 -8.67 15.26 -10.07
N ASP A 61 -9.44 14.89 -9.05
CA ASP A 61 -10.36 15.81 -8.34
C ASP A 61 -9.59 17.00 -7.74
N GLU A 62 -8.41 16.79 -7.13
CA GLU A 62 -7.58 17.90 -6.59
C GLU A 62 -7.08 18.83 -7.69
N GLN A 63 -6.63 18.27 -8.83
CA GLN A 63 -6.16 19.06 -9.96
C GLN A 63 -7.27 19.94 -10.55
N LEU A 64 -8.49 19.39 -10.64
CA LEU A 64 -9.66 20.10 -11.16
C LEU A 64 -10.23 21.11 -10.14
N SER A 65 -10.14 20.82 -8.84
CA SER A 65 -10.71 21.65 -7.78
C SER A 65 -9.93 22.95 -7.55
N GLY A 66 -8.68 23.01 -8.00
CA GLY A 66 -7.84 24.21 -7.96
C GLY A 66 -7.60 24.72 -6.54
N LYS A 67 -8.31 25.79 -6.13
CA LYS A 67 -8.20 26.39 -4.77
C LYS A 67 -9.32 25.96 -3.83
N CYS A 68 -10.35 25.26 -4.32
CA CYS A 68 -11.45 24.82 -3.47
C CYS A 68 -11.05 23.50 -2.79
N PRO A 69 -11.19 23.36 -1.47
CA PRO A 69 -10.93 22.08 -0.81
C PRO A 69 -12.02 21.07 -1.19
N LEU A 70 -11.60 19.84 -1.50
CA LEU A 70 -12.52 18.74 -1.79
C LEU A 70 -13.43 18.40 -0.58
N PRO A 71 -14.60 17.77 -0.82
CA PRO A 71 -15.51 17.39 0.25
C PRO A 71 -14.87 16.51 1.33
N ARG A 72 -15.24 16.72 2.59
CA ARG A 72 -14.66 16.00 3.74
C ARG A 72 -14.74 14.47 3.62
N HIS A 73 -15.81 13.94 3.01
CA HIS A 73 -15.96 12.49 2.82
C HIS A 73 -14.92 11.94 1.84
N ARG A 74 -14.58 12.69 0.77
CA ARG A 74 -13.49 12.33 -0.16
C ARG A 74 -12.14 12.31 0.56
N MET A 75 -11.90 13.31 1.42
CA MET A 75 -10.66 13.37 2.22
C MET A 75 -10.53 12.19 3.18
N ALA A 76 -11.63 11.79 3.80
CA ALA A 76 -11.68 10.62 4.67
C ALA A 76 -11.45 9.33 3.87
N GLU A 77 -12.08 9.19 2.71
CA GLU A 77 -11.96 8.03 1.81
C GLU A 77 -10.50 7.82 1.37
N ILE A 78 -9.85 8.85 0.81
CA ILE A 78 -8.44 8.74 0.41
C ILE A 78 -7.54 8.46 1.62
N SER A 79 -7.79 9.10 2.76
CA SER A 79 -7.00 8.87 3.98
C SER A 79 -7.13 7.44 4.49
N PHE A 80 -8.30 6.82 4.33
CA PHE A 80 -8.55 5.42 4.70
C PHE A 80 -7.86 4.48 3.72
N VAL A 81 -7.97 4.73 2.42
CA VAL A 81 -7.29 3.95 1.37
C VAL A 81 -5.78 3.98 1.55
N LEU A 82 -5.18 5.15 1.80
CA LEU A 82 -3.74 5.28 2.03
C LEU A 82 -3.27 4.47 3.25
N LYS A 83 -4.04 4.49 4.36
CA LYS A 83 -3.75 3.64 5.53
C LYS A 83 -3.87 2.16 5.21
N ALA A 84 -4.88 1.77 4.43
CA ALA A 84 -5.06 0.38 4.00
C ALA A 84 -3.89 -0.09 3.12
N VAL A 85 -3.38 0.77 2.22
CA VAL A 85 -2.18 0.50 1.41
C VAL A 85 -0.95 0.28 2.29
N ALA A 86 -0.74 1.12 3.33
CA ALA A 86 0.35 0.92 4.28
C ALA A 86 0.24 -0.44 4.97
N THR A 87 -0.93 -0.77 5.53
CA THR A 87 -1.17 -2.05 6.21
C THR A 87 -1.01 -3.25 5.27
N LEU A 88 -1.48 -3.15 4.03
CA LEU A 88 -1.34 -4.19 3.01
C LEU A 88 0.14 -4.42 2.69
N THR A 89 0.89 -3.34 2.43
CA THR A 89 2.33 -3.41 2.13
C THR A 89 3.10 -4.06 3.27
N ALA A 90 2.84 -3.64 4.51
CA ALA A 90 3.46 -4.22 5.70
C ALA A 90 3.12 -5.72 5.86
N SER A 91 1.89 -6.12 5.54
CA SER A 91 1.45 -7.51 5.61
C SER A 91 2.11 -8.38 4.55
N LEU A 92 2.19 -7.88 3.31
CA LEU A 92 2.84 -8.57 2.20
C LEU A 92 4.34 -8.78 2.45
N LYS A 93 5.03 -7.79 3.04
CA LYS A 93 6.45 -7.91 3.42
C LYS A 93 6.71 -8.96 4.50
N LYS A 94 5.72 -9.22 5.37
CA LYS A 94 5.81 -10.24 6.43
C LYS A 94 5.43 -11.64 5.94
N ALA A 95 4.71 -11.73 4.83
CA ALA A 95 4.30 -12.99 4.24
C ALA A 95 5.52 -13.72 3.64
N PRO A 96 5.54 -15.06 3.66
CA PRO A 96 6.52 -15.83 2.89
C PRO A 96 6.45 -15.43 1.41
N PRO A 97 7.59 -15.24 0.72
CA PRO A 97 7.61 -14.78 -0.67
C PRO A 97 6.86 -15.72 -1.62
N ASP A 98 6.81 -17.02 -1.31
CA ASP A 98 6.09 -18.03 -2.09
C ASP A 98 4.56 -17.92 -1.97
N ASN A 99 4.06 -17.22 -0.94
CA ASN A 99 2.62 -17.05 -0.69
C ASN A 99 2.02 -15.84 -1.41
N VAL A 100 2.86 -14.99 -1.99
CA VAL A 100 2.41 -13.77 -2.66
C VAL A 100 2.74 -13.85 -4.15
N GLU A 101 1.69 -13.92 -4.95
CA GLU A 101 1.77 -13.89 -6.41
C GLU A 101 2.51 -12.66 -6.93
N TRP A 102 3.34 -12.86 -7.95
CA TRP A 102 4.11 -11.79 -8.59
C TRP A 102 3.22 -10.62 -9.07
N SER A 103 2.04 -10.93 -9.61
CA SER A 103 1.10 -9.89 -10.08
C SER A 103 0.59 -8.96 -8.97
N VAL A 104 0.51 -9.44 -7.73
CA VAL A 104 0.11 -8.63 -6.57
C VAL A 104 1.22 -7.62 -6.25
N TRP A 105 2.48 -8.05 -6.31
CA TRP A 105 3.63 -7.16 -6.15
C TRP A 105 3.72 -6.12 -7.26
N GLU A 106 3.51 -6.53 -8.52
CA GLU A 106 3.49 -5.58 -9.65
C GLU A 106 2.40 -4.52 -9.48
N GLN A 107 1.18 -4.91 -9.12
CA GLN A 107 0.09 -3.97 -8.87
C GLN A 107 0.38 -3.04 -7.69
N LEU A 108 0.94 -3.57 -6.61
CA LEU A 108 1.34 -2.76 -5.46
C LEU A 108 2.40 -1.73 -5.88
N ILE A 109 3.46 -2.15 -6.56
CA ILE A 109 4.52 -1.24 -7.02
C ILE A 109 3.96 -0.19 -7.99
N ALA A 110 3.01 -0.57 -8.85
CA ALA A 110 2.34 0.34 -9.78
C ALA A 110 1.50 1.43 -9.09
N LEU A 111 1.14 1.28 -7.80
CA LEU A 111 0.51 2.36 -7.04
C LEU A 111 1.48 3.50 -6.72
N TYR A 112 2.79 3.23 -6.64
CA TYR A 112 3.78 4.20 -6.16
C TYR A 112 3.74 5.56 -6.87
N PRO A 113 3.70 5.66 -8.22
CA PRO A 113 3.59 6.95 -8.90
C PRO A 113 2.35 7.74 -8.49
N HIS A 114 1.23 7.06 -8.27
CA HIS A 114 -0.04 7.68 -7.85
C HIS A 114 0.04 8.20 -6.40
N LEU A 115 0.71 7.46 -5.51
CA LEU A 115 1.00 7.91 -4.14
C LEU A 115 1.87 9.17 -4.15
N VAL A 116 2.91 9.20 -4.98
CA VAL A 116 3.77 10.38 -5.13
C VAL A 116 2.95 11.57 -5.62
N SER A 117 2.01 11.38 -6.56
CA SER A 117 1.11 12.45 -7.00
C SER A 117 0.23 13.01 -5.87
N CYS A 118 -0.11 12.22 -4.85
CA CYS A 118 -0.84 12.73 -3.68
C CYS A 118 -0.01 13.67 -2.78
N THR A 119 1.31 13.77 -2.95
CA THR A 119 2.15 14.66 -2.13
C THR A 119 1.85 16.14 -2.33
N THR A 120 1.19 16.50 -3.43
CA THR A 120 0.71 17.86 -3.70
C THR A 120 -0.53 18.22 -2.88
N SER A 121 -1.10 17.27 -2.13
CA SER A 121 -2.24 17.49 -1.25
C SER A 121 -1.96 18.59 -0.22
N THR A 122 -2.93 19.46 -0.01
CA THR A 122 -2.89 20.46 1.08
C THR A 122 -3.50 19.94 2.39
N SER A 123 -4.10 18.75 2.38
CA SER A 123 -4.81 18.18 3.52
C SER A 123 -3.85 17.47 4.48
N ALA A 124 -3.72 18.00 5.70
CA ALA A 124 -2.86 17.42 6.74
C ALA A 124 -3.24 15.97 7.12
N GLN A 125 -4.51 15.57 6.95
CA GLN A 125 -4.93 14.19 7.18
C GLN A 125 -4.39 13.26 6.09
N VAL A 126 -4.55 13.66 4.82
CA VAL A 126 -4.06 12.91 3.66
C VAL A 126 -2.55 12.81 3.71
N CYS A 127 -1.84 13.92 3.98
CA CYS A 127 -0.38 13.93 4.08
C CYS A 127 0.17 13.05 5.22
N ARG A 128 -0.59 12.85 6.31
CA ARG A 128 -0.20 11.90 7.37
C ARG A 128 -0.32 10.46 6.88
N SER A 129 -1.49 10.05 6.38
CA SER A 129 -1.70 8.70 5.86
C SER A 129 -0.76 8.38 4.68
N LEU A 130 -0.49 9.36 3.81
CA LEU A 130 0.40 9.20 2.67
C LEU A 130 1.84 8.91 3.11
N ARG A 131 2.34 9.64 4.12
CA ARG A 131 3.69 9.41 4.65
C ARG A 131 3.83 7.99 5.21
N GLU A 132 2.83 7.50 5.94
CA GLU A 132 2.81 6.13 6.45
C GLU A 132 2.89 5.12 5.29
N ALA A 133 2.10 5.32 4.23
CA ALA A 133 2.15 4.46 3.04
C ALA A 133 3.51 4.50 2.34
N LEU A 134 4.07 5.69 2.10
CA LEU A 134 5.37 5.85 1.43
C LEU A 134 6.52 5.25 2.24
N HIS A 135 6.47 5.32 3.58
CA HIS A 135 7.47 4.68 4.42
C HIS A 135 7.49 3.16 4.23
N GLU A 136 6.33 2.51 4.06
CA GLU A 136 6.29 1.07 3.83
C GLU A 136 6.92 0.65 2.48
N TYR A 137 6.89 1.54 1.49
CA TYR A 137 7.53 1.33 0.17
C TYR A 137 9.05 1.48 0.21
N ALA A 138 9.63 2.11 1.25
CA ALA A 138 11.08 2.29 1.34
C ALA A 138 11.84 0.94 1.26
N ASP A 139 11.29 -0.10 1.89
CA ASP A 139 11.87 -1.45 1.86
C ASP A 139 11.77 -2.13 0.49
N LEU A 140 10.82 -1.70 -0.36
CA LEU A 140 10.66 -2.20 -1.73
C LEU A 140 11.65 -1.57 -2.71
N LEU A 141 12.21 -0.40 -2.36
CA LEU A 141 13.15 0.36 -3.19
C LEU A 141 14.62 -0.04 -2.92
N ALA A 142 14.86 -1.18 -2.28
CA ALA A 142 16.20 -1.60 -1.89
C ALA A 142 17.13 -1.86 -3.10
N PRO A 143 18.41 -1.46 -3.03
CA PRO A 143 19.38 -1.74 -4.08
C PRO A 143 19.59 -3.25 -4.25
N PRO A 144 19.98 -3.72 -5.46
CA PRO A 144 20.34 -5.12 -5.69
C PRO A 144 21.41 -5.56 -4.68
N ARG A 145 21.16 -6.65 -3.95
CA ARG A 145 22.04 -7.12 -2.85
C ARG A 145 23.37 -7.73 -3.34
N SER A 146 23.63 -7.74 -4.65
CA SER A 146 24.93 -8.13 -5.19
C SER A 146 25.79 -6.89 -5.45
N PRO A 147 27.00 -6.78 -4.86
CA PRO A 147 27.97 -5.82 -5.36
C PRO A 147 28.25 -6.16 -6.84
N PRO A 148 28.41 -5.14 -7.72
CA PRO A 148 28.82 -5.40 -9.10
C PRO A 148 30.10 -6.24 -9.08
N PRO A 149 30.25 -7.26 -9.95
CA PRO A 149 31.43 -8.08 -9.98
C PRO A 149 32.65 -7.16 -10.05
N GLN A 150 33.50 -7.22 -9.02
CA GLN A 150 34.77 -6.51 -9.07
C GLN A 150 35.47 -7.01 -10.32
N ARG A 151 35.55 -6.14 -11.32
CA ARG A 151 36.40 -6.33 -12.49
C ARG A 151 37.82 -6.34 -11.96
N ASN A 152 38.25 -7.52 -11.51
CA ASN A 152 39.63 -7.78 -11.17
C ASN A 152 40.45 -7.39 -12.39
N GLY A 153 41.08 -6.22 -12.31
CA GLY A 153 42.14 -5.81 -13.20
C GLY A 153 43.27 -6.78 -12.99
N GLY A 154 43.19 -7.93 -13.68
CA GLY A 154 44.30 -8.85 -13.85
C GLY A 154 45.43 -8.10 -14.51
N ARG A 155 46.34 -7.58 -13.70
CA ARG A 155 47.62 -7.07 -14.13
C ARG A 155 48.38 -8.28 -14.69
N PRO A 156 48.83 -8.30 -15.95
CA PRO A 156 49.65 -9.38 -16.44
C PRO A 156 50.98 -9.36 -15.66
N ALA A 157 51.32 -10.49 -15.03
CA ALA A 157 52.62 -10.69 -14.44
C ALA A 157 53.64 -10.76 -15.59
N ALA A 158 54.50 -9.75 -15.67
CA ALA A 158 55.73 -9.80 -16.45
C ALA A 158 56.87 -10.06 -15.47
N THR A 159 57.36 -11.31 -15.41
CA THR A 159 58.80 -11.63 -15.29
C THR A 159 59.00 -13.09 -15.67
#